data_AF-A0A7J6UUN2-F1
#
_entry.id   AF-A0A7J6UUN2-F1
#
_cell.length_a   1.000
_cell.length_b   1.000
_cell.length_c   1.000
_cell.angle_alpha   90.00
_cell.angle_beta   90.00
_cell.angle_gamma   90.00
#
_symmetry.space_group_name_H-M   'P 1'
#
loop_
_entity.id
_entity.type
_entity.pdbx_description
1 polymer ?
#
loop_
_entity_poly.entity_id
_entity_poly.type
_entity_poly.pdbx_seq_one_letter_code
_entity_poly.pdbx_strand_id
1 'polypeptide(L)'
;MLSQQVLLQEVIGRSVNGTTYAGMRARTTGAPQNHWFGPAGDPRGAGIGTPEAIRFVWSCHREVIYDVGPVPKNWEIPPTT
;
A
#
# COMPACT_ATOMS: atom_id res chain seq x y z
N MET A 1 35.38 -8.02 2.39
CA MET A 1 34.04 -8.62 2.58
C MET A 1 33.06 -7.49 2.87
N LEU A 2 31.96 -7.40 2.12
CA LEU A 2 30.86 -6.52 2.50
C LEU A 2 30.30 -6.97 3.85
N SER A 3 29.91 -6.04 4.71
CA SER A 3 29.20 -6.40 5.94
C SER A 3 27.87 -7.05 5.57
N GLN A 4 27.37 -7.95 6.42
CA GLN A 4 26.09 -8.63 6.17
C GLN A 4 24.95 -7.64 5.91
N GLN A 5 24.96 -6.50 6.59
CA GLN A 5 23.94 -5.47 6.41
C GLN A 5 23.97 -4.85 5.01
N VAL A 6 25.17 -4.57 4.47
CA VAL A 6 25.30 -4.03 3.11
C VAL A 6 24.87 -5.05 2.07
N LEU A 7 25.20 -6.33 2.26
CA LEU A 7 24.74 -7.40 1.37
C LEU A 7 23.21 -7.55 1.37
N LEU A 8 22.58 -7.55 2.55
CA LEU A 8 21.11 -7.64 2.64
C LEU A 8 20.44 -6.47 1.92
N GLN A 9 20.94 -5.26 2.10
CA GLN A 9 20.40 -4.07 1.44
C GLN A 9 20.57 -4.12 -0.08
N GLU A 10 21.72 -4.59 -0.58
CA GLU A 10 21.97 -4.73 -2.02
C GLU A 10 20.98 -5.70 -2.68
N VAL A 11 20.74 -6.86 -2.05
CA VAL A 11 19.83 -7.88 -2.58
C VAL A 11 18.37 -7.44 -2.46
N ILE A 12 17.96 -6.91 -1.30
CA ILE A 12 16.59 -6.41 -1.09
C ILE A 12 16.28 -5.28 -2.07
N GLY A 13 17.22 -4.36 -2.30
CA GLY A 13 17.06 -3.25 -3.25
C GLY A 13 16.96 -3.68 -4.73
N ARG A 14 17.30 -4.92 -5.07
CA ARG A 14 17.28 -5.47 -6.45
C ARG A 14 16.35 -6.68 -6.62
N SER A 15 15.38 -6.86 -5.72
CA SER A 15 14.41 -7.97 -5.76
C SER A 15 12.98 -7.45 -5.53
N VAL A 16 11.97 -8.28 -5.85
CA VAL A 16 10.56 -7.83 -5.92
C VAL A 16 9.55 -8.74 -5.20
N ASN A 17 9.98 -9.77 -4.48
CA ASN A 17 9.04 -10.67 -3.80
C ASN A 17 8.25 -9.90 -2.72
N GLY A 18 6.91 -9.97 -2.77
CA GLY A 18 6.03 -9.17 -1.90
C GLY A 18 6.02 -9.58 -0.42
N THR A 19 6.66 -10.70 -0.05
CA THR A 19 6.91 -11.07 1.35
C THR A 19 8.30 -11.69 1.45
N THR A 20 9.28 -10.89 1.83
CA THR A 20 10.70 -11.28 1.88
C THR A 20 11.18 -11.27 3.32
N TYR A 21 11.66 -12.42 3.81
CA TYR A 21 12.34 -12.50 5.10
C TYR A 21 13.84 -12.31 4.89
N ALA A 22 14.47 -11.47 5.71
CA ALA A 22 15.90 -11.17 5.63
C ALA A 22 16.59 -11.35 6.98
N GLY A 23 17.78 -11.95 6.96
CA GLY A 23 18.60 -12.24 8.15
C GLY A 23 18.89 -13.73 8.33
N MET A 24 19.68 -14.08 9.36
CA MET A 24 20.21 -15.44 9.58
C MET A 24 19.12 -16.53 9.76
N ARG A 25 17.91 -16.14 10.18
CA ARG A 25 16.76 -17.05 10.38
C ARG A 25 15.64 -16.81 9.37
N ALA A 26 15.96 -16.23 8.22
CA ALA A 26 15.00 -16.03 7.14
C ALA A 26 14.40 -17.37 6.68
N ARG A 27 13.16 -17.32 6.21
CA ARG A 27 12.39 -18.47 5.69
C ARG A 27 11.50 -17.99 4.54
N THR A 28 10.89 -18.90 3.80
CA THR A 28 10.01 -18.54 2.67
C THR A 28 8.53 -18.87 2.91
N THR A 29 8.21 -19.52 4.03
CA THR A 29 6.87 -20.01 4.37
C THR A 29 6.46 -19.60 5.79
N GLY A 30 5.18 -19.76 6.13
CA GLY A 30 4.68 -19.52 7.49
C GLY A 30 4.65 -18.03 7.86
N ALA A 31 4.02 -17.23 7.02
CA ALA A 31 3.61 -15.86 7.35
C ALA A 31 2.40 -15.90 8.28
N PRO A 32 2.51 -15.45 9.55
CA PRO A 32 1.36 -15.32 10.42
C PRO A 32 0.55 -14.06 10.06
N GLN A 33 -0.63 -13.95 10.65
CA GLN A 33 -1.60 -12.87 10.40
C GLN A 33 -1.15 -11.47 10.81
N ASN A 34 -0.08 -11.36 11.60
CA ASN A 34 0.39 -10.09 12.16
C ASN A 34 1.23 -9.26 11.19
N HIS A 35 1.54 -9.77 10.00
CA HIS A 35 2.19 -9.00 8.93
C HIS A 35 1.61 -9.37 7.56
N TRP A 36 1.92 -8.55 6.56
CA TRP A 36 1.48 -8.76 5.18
C TRP A 36 1.95 -10.11 4.63
N PHE A 37 1.07 -10.80 3.91
CA PHE A 37 1.42 -11.89 3.02
C PHE A 37 0.74 -11.67 1.67
N GLY A 38 1.53 -11.64 0.60
CA GLY A 38 1.05 -11.39 -0.75
C GLY A 38 2.19 -11.11 -1.73
N PRO A 39 1.94 -11.16 -3.05
CA PRO A 39 2.91 -10.79 -4.07
C PRO A 39 3.12 -9.28 -4.15
N ALA A 40 4.13 -8.86 -4.91
CA ALA A 40 4.35 -7.48 -5.34
C ALA A 40 4.69 -7.46 -6.84
N GLY A 41 4.71 -6.27 -7.46
CA GLY A 41 4.96 -6.13 -8.90
C GLY A 41 3.76 -6.43 -9.80
N ASP A 42 2.58 -6.68 -9.23
CA ASP A 42 1.31 -6.84 -9.96
C ASP A 42 0.25 -5.91 -9.32
N PRO A 43 -0.36 -4.98 -10.06
CA PRO A 43 -1.41 -4.10 -9.53
C PRO A 43 -2.66 -4.87 -9.02
N ARG A 44 -2.78 -6.15 -9.35
CA ARG A 44 -3.86 -7.05 -8.91
C ARG A 44 -3.47 -7.88 -7.68
N GLY A 45 -2.24 -7.77 -7.20
CA GLY A 45 -1.71 -8.58 -6.12
C GLY A 45 -2.50 -8.41 -4.82
N ALA A 46 -3.11 -9.47 -4.33
CA ALA A 46 -3.87 -9.44 -3.08
C ALA A 46 -2.97 -9.65 -1.86
N GLY A 47 -3.31 -8.98 -0.75
CA GLY A 47 -2.79 -9.30 0.57
C GLY A 47 -3.79 -10.12 1.39
N ILE A 48 -3.33 -10.72 2.49
CA ILE A 48 -4.19 -11.39 3.46
C ILE A 48 -3.75 -11.15 4.91
N GLY A 49 -4.68 -11.25 5.85
CA GLY A 49 -4.44 -11.24 7.30
C GLY A 49 -4.48 -9.86 7.95
N THR A 50 -3.70 -8.89 7.46
CA THR A 50 -3.60 -7.57 8.11
C THR A 50 -4.81 -6.66 7.85
N PRO A 51 -5.05 -5.63 8.69
CA PRO A 51 -6.07 -4.62 8.42
C PRO A 51 -5.87 -3.86 7.10
N GLU A 52 -4.63 -3.72 6.63
CA GLU A 52 -4.30 -3.09 5.35
C GLU A 52 -4.67 -4.01 4.18
N ALA A 53 -4.36 -5.31 4.27
CA ALA A 53 -4.76 -6.31 3.29
C ALA A 53 -6.28 -6.41 3.15
N ILE A 54 -6.96 -6.64 4.27
CA ILE A 54 -8.19 -5.93 4.69
C ILE A 54 -8.84 -4.97 3.69
N ARG A 55 -8.55 -3.70 3.97
CA ARG A 55 -9.04 -2.52 3.25
C ARG A 55 -8.63 -2.54 1.78
N PHE A 56 -7.43 -3.00 1.45
CA PHE A 56 -6.94 -3.03 0.08
C PHE A 56 -7.73 -4.01 -0.81
N VAL A 57 -8.02 -5.22 -0.32
CA VAL A 57 -8.70 -6.26 -1.11
C VAL A 57 -10.22 -6.10 -1.10
N TRP A 58 -10.79 -5.67 0.02
CA TRP A 58 -12.25 -5.70 0.24
C TRP A 58 -12.90 -4.33 0.36
N SER A 59 -12.18 -3.25 0.05
CA SER A 59 -12.77 -1.92 -0.04
C SER A 59 -12.21 -1.15 -1.23
N CYS A 60 -12.79 0.00 -1.51
CA CYS A 60 -12.26 0.95 -2.46
C CYS A 60 -12.37 2.36 -1.86
N HIS A 61 -11.55 3.27 -2.36
CA HIS A 61 -11.70 4.67 -2.03
C HIS A 61 -12.98 5.21 -2.69
N ARG A 62 -13.81 5.90 -1.90
CA ARG A 62 -14.99 6.63 -2.38
C ARG A 62 -14.96 8.02 -1.75
N GLU A 63 -14.66 9.02 -2.56
CA GLU A 63 -14.75 10.41 -2.14
C GLU A 63 -16.22 10.86 -2.18
N VAL A 64 -16.66 11.57 -1.13
CA VAL A 64 -18.02 12.09 -1.02
C VAL A 64 -17.94 13.57 -0.68
N ILE A 65 -18.37 14.42 -1.61
CA ILE A 65 -18.36 15.87 -1.48
C ILE A 65 -19.79 16.34 -1.22
N TYR A 66 -19.99 16.98 -0.07
CA TYR A 66 -21.26 17.60 0.29
C TYR A 66 -21.21 19.10 -0.02
N ASP A 67 -22.02 19.53 -0.97
CA ASP A 67 -22.23 20.94 -1.28
C ASP A 67 -23.67 21.32 -0.93
N VAL A 68 -23.87 21.64 0.35
CA VAL A 68 -25.21 21.80 0.95
C VAL A 68 -25.68 23.26 1.02
N GLY A 69 -24.85 24.21 0.59
CA GLY A 69 -25.19 25.64 0.60
C GLY A 69 -25.36 26.25 2.01
N PRO A 70 -26.04 27.41 2.12
CA PRO A 70 -26.73 28.15 1.05
C PRO A 70 -25.76 28.85 0.09
N VAL A 71 -26.24 29.17 -1.12
CA VAL A 71 -25.50 30.01 -2.07
C VAL A 71 -25.20 31.37 -1.42
N PRO A 72 -23.96 31.88 -1.48
CA PRO A 72 -23.63 33.21 -0.95
C PRO A 72 -24.51 34.30 -1.56
N LYS A 73 -24.95 35.28 -0.75
CA LYS A 73 -25.85 36.36 -1.21
C LYS A 73 -25.30 37.20 -2.36
N ASN A 74 -23.98 37.28 -2.47
CA ASN A 74 -23.24 38.03 -3.47
C ASN A 74 -22.64 37.11 -4.55
N TRP A 75 -23.10 35.86 -4.65
CA TRP A 75 -22.73 35.01 -5.76
C TRP A 75 -23.37 35.53 -7.04
N GLU A 76 -22.53 35.83 -8.02
CA GLU A 76 -22.93 36.23 -9.37
C GLU A 76 -22.34 35.23 -10.38
N ILE A 77 -22.97 35.12 -11.55
CA ILE A 77 -22.49 34.25 -12.62
C ILE A 77 -21.09 34.72 -13.06
N PRO A 78 -20.05 33.88 -12.96
CA PRO A 78 -18.71 34.26 -13.38
C PRO A 78 -18.62 34.38 -14.92
N PRO A 79 -17.68 35.19 -15.46
CA PRO A 79 -17.40 35.18 -16.90
C PRO A 79 -16.95 33.79 -17.34
N THR A 80 -17.19 33.45 -18.61
CA THR A 80 -16.77 32.17 -19.19
C THR A 80 -15.26 32.01 -19.10
N THR A 81 -14.82 30.89 -18.51
CA THR A 81 -13.41 30.47 -18.42
C THR A 81 -12.98 29.65 -19.63
#